data_AF-A0A1G9I2K8-F1
#
_entry.id   AF-A0A1G9I2K8-F1
#
_cell.length_a   1.000
_cell.length_b   1.000
_cell.length_c   1.000
_cell.angle_alpha   90.00
_cell.angle_beta   90.00
_cell.angle_gamma   90.00
#
_symmetry.space_group_name_H-M   'P 1'
#
loop_
_entity.id
_entity.type
_entity.pdbx_description
1 polymer ?
#
loop_
_entity_poly.entity_id
_entity_poly.type
_entity_poly.pdbx_seq_one_letter_code
_entity_poly.pdbx_strand_id
1 'polypeptide(L)' 'MKIKGLSKLTEEQQKHMFNVHRNHVACNGTERQKNMEIVEAWVDTSNTVCVRLSNGEWYHYYSSGTWG' A
#
# COMPACT_ATOMS: atom_id res chain seq x y z
N MET A 1 3.39 6.15 -13.28
CA MET A 1 4.05 4.90 -12.86
C MET A 1 3.00 3.81 -12.76
N LYS A 2 3.28 2.55 -13.16
CA LYS A 2 2.28 1.46 -13.14
C LYS A 2 2.54 0.57 -11.92
N ILE A 3 1.58 0.46 -11.00
CA ILE A 3 1.69 -0.43 -9.84
C ILE A 3 1.63 -1.88 -10.32
N LYS A 4 2.70 -2.65 -10.07
CA LYS A 4 2.73 -4.07 -10.39
C LYS A 4 1.69 -4.81 -9.55
N GLY A 5 0.88 -5.66 -10.18
CA GLY A 5 -0.12 -6.48 -9.49
C GLY A 5 -1.46 -5.77 -9.18
N LEU A 6 -1.59 -4.46 -9.39
CA LEU A 6 -2.83 -3.71 -9.14
C LEU A 6 -4.05 -4.31 -9.85
N SER A 7 -3.91 -4.74 -11.10
CA SER A 7 -4.99 -5.34 -11.88
C SER A 7 -5.46 -6.71 -11.37
N LYS A 8 -4.76 -7.29 -10.38
CA LYS A 8 -5.15 -8.54 -9.72
C LYS A 8 -5.98 -8.29 -8.46
N LEU A 9 -6.05 -7.04 -7.98
CA LEU A 9 -6.86 -6.65 -6.84
C LEU A 9 -8.29 -6.29 -7.30
N THR A 10 -9.28 -6.63 -6.48
CA THR A 10 -10.65 -6.15 -6.65
C THR A 10 -10.72 -4.63 -6.46
N GLU A 11 -11.76 -3.98 -6.96
CA GLU A 11 -11.96 -2.54 -6.78
C GLU A 11 -11.98 -2.13 -5.29
N GLU A 12 -12.57 -2.97 -4.43
CA GLU A 12 -12.60 -2.76 -2.99
C GLU A 12 -11.21 -2.83 -2.37
N GLN A 13 -10.41 -3.83 -2.76
CA GLN A 13 -9.01 -3.97 -2.31
C GLN A 13 -8.17 -2.77 -2.76
N GLN A 14 -8.35 -2.30 -4.00
CA GLN A 14 -7.66 -1.11 -4.51
C GLN A 14 -8.07 0.14 -3.71
N LYS A 15 -9.37 0.33 -3.46
CA LYS A 15 -9.89 1.46 -2.66
C LYS A 15 -9.33 1.43 -1.24
N HIS A 16 -9.36 0.26 -0.59
CA HIS A 16 -8.76 0.05 0.73
C HIS A 16 -7.27 0.41 0.72
N MET A 17 -6.53 -0.13 -0.24
CA MET A 17 -5.10 0.12 -0.40
C MET A 17 -4.77 1.61 -0.47
N PHE A 18 -5.45 2.37 -1.34
CA PHE A 18 -5.20 3.80 -1.49
C PHE A 18 -5.60 4.60 -0.25
N ASN A 19 -6.63 4.19 0.48
CA ASN A 19 -7.06 4.85 1.71
C ASN A 19 -6.03 4.66 2.83
N VAL A 20 -5.60 3.41 3.08
CA VAL A 20 -4.57 3.11 4.10
C VAL A 20 -3.25 3.77 3.74
N HIS A 21 -2.86 3.71 2.47
CA HIS A 21 -1.62 4.32 2.00
C HIS A 21 -1.59 5.83 2.24
N ARG A 22 -2.70 6.54 1.95
CA ARG A 22 -2.78 7.98 2.18
C ARG A 22 -2.51 8.33 3.64
N ASN A 23 -3.11 7.59 4.56
CA ASN A 23 -2.90 7.81 6.00
C ASN A 23 -1.47 7.46 6.41
N HIS A 24 -0.93 6.35 5.91
CA HIS A 24 0.44 5.93 6.15
C HIS A 24 1.45 7.01 5.72
N VAL A 25 1.32 7.55 4.50
CA VAL A 25 2.20 8.62 4.00
C VAL A 25 2.07 9.89 4.84
N ALA A 26 0.84 10.28 5.20
CA ALA A 26 0.58 11.49 5.98
C ALA A 26 1.21 11.47 7.39
N CYS A 27 1.46 10.30 7.97
CA CYS A 27 2.12 10.16 9.27
C CYS A 27 3.64 10.35 9.24
N ASN A 28 4.24 10.55 8.06
CA ASN A 28 5.69 10.67 7.88
C ASN A 28 6.11 12.11 7.54
N GLY A 29 7.36 12.46 7.84
CA GLY A 29 7.96 13.74 7.42
C GLY A 29 8.13 13.84 5.90
N THR A 30 8.12 15.06 5.37
CA THR A 30 8.13 15.37 3.93
C THR A 30 9.25 14.68 3.15
N GLU A 31 10.45 14.56 3.72
CA GLU A 31 11.57 13.88 3.07
C GLU A 31 11.31 12.39 2.85
N ARG A 32 10.65 11.72 3.81
CA ARG A 32 10.33 10.29 3.68
C ARG A 32 9.20 10.07 2.68
N GLN A 33 8.19 10.94 2.67
CA GLN A 33 7.03 10.81 1.77
C GLN A 33 7.41 10.68 0.29
N LYS A 34 8.49 11.36 -0.15
CA LYS A 34 8.98 11.33 -1.53
C LYS A 34 9.32 9.91 -2.03
N ASN A 35 9.69 9.01 -1.13
CA ASN A 35 10.09 7.63 -1.46
C ASN A 35 9.05 6.60 -1.01
N MET A 36 7.79 7.00 -0.85
CA MET A 36 6.72 6.10 -0.39
C MET A 36 5.74 5.70 -1.50
N GLU A 37 6.00 5.97 -2.77
CA GLU A 37 5.09 5.54 -3.84
C GLU A 37 4.93 4.02 -3.87
N ILE A 38 3.69 3.52 -4.01
CA ILE A 38 3.45 2.08 -4.17
C ILE A 38 3.99 1.63 -5.54
N VAL A 39 4.86 0.62 -5.56
CA VAL A 39 5.44 0.05 -6.78
C VAL A 39 4.91 -1.34 -7.10
N GLU A 40 4.45 -2.07 -6.09
CA GLU A 40 3.87 -3.41 -6.21
C GLU A 40 2.77 -3.61 -5.17
N ALA A 41 1.72 -4.34 -5.55
CA ALA A 41 0.62 -4.72 -4.69
C ALA A 41 0.21 -6.18 -4.95
N TRP A 42 -0.10 -6.91 -3.89
CA TRP A 42 -0.60 -8.29 -3.95
C TRP A 42 -1.51 -8.58 -2.75
N VAL A 43 -2.14 -9.75 -2.75
CA VAL A 43 -2.94 -10.24 -1.63
C VAL A 43 -2.26 -11.47 -1.07
N ASP A 44 -2.10 -11.54 0.25
CA ASP A 44 -1.53 -12.71 0.92
C ASP A 44 -2.54 -13.86 1.07
N THR A 45 -2.11 -14.95 1.70
CA THR A 45 -2.96 -16.12 1.98
C THR A 45 -4.14 -15.83 2.93
N SER A 46 -4.09 -14.71 3.65
CA SER A 46 -5.09 -14.27 4.62
C SER A 46 -6.04 -13.21 4.05
N ASN A 47 -6.00 -12.97 2.73
CA ASN A 47 -6.74 -11.92 2.04
C ASN A 47 -6.36 -10.48 2.48
N THR A 48 -5.16 -10.29 3.01
CA THR A 48 -4.62 -8.97 3.37
C THR A 48 -3.93 -8.34 2.17
N VAL A 49 -4.24 -7.07 1.90
CA VAL A 49 -3.55 -6.31 0.84
C VAL A 49 -2.14 -5.97 1.32
N CYS A 50 -1.15 -6.36 0.54
CA CYS A 50 0.26 -6.10 0.78
C CYS A 50 0.77 -5.13 -0.28
N VAL A 51 1.66 -4.21 0.11
CA VAL A 51 2.31 -3.28 -0.82
C VAL A 51 3.81 -3.25 -0.64
N ARG A 52 4.55 -3.01 -1.72
CA ARG A 52 5.95 -2.59 -1.70
C ARG A 52 6.03 -1.14 -2.14
N LEU A 53 6.82 -0.35 -1.43
CA LEU A 53 7.02 1.07 -1.68
C LEU A 53 8.35 1.31 -2.43
N SER A 54 8.51 2.51 -3.00
CA SER A 54 9.71 2.87 -3.79
C SER A 54 10.99 2.97 -2.97
N ASN A 55 10.90 3.14 -1.64
CA ASN A 55 12.02 3.04 -0.70
C ASN A 55 12.46 1.60 -0.39
N GLY A 56 11.80 0.57 -0.94
CA GLY A 56 12.12 -0.84 -0.72
C GLY A 56 11.43 -1.48 0.49
N GLU A 57 10.74 -0.69 1.33
CA GLU A 57 9.90 -1.22 2.41
C GLU A 57 8.65 -1.88 1.85
N TRP A 58 8.07 -2.79 2.62
CA TRP A 58 6.79 -3.42 2.30
C TRP A 58 5.94 -3.56 3.55
N TYR A 59 4.62 -3.51 3.37
CA TYR A 59 3.66 -3.43 4.47
C TYR A 59 2.40 -4.23 4.14
N HIS A 60 1.79 -4.80 5.18
CA HIS A 60 0.40 -5.22 5.20
C HIS A 60 -0.50 -4.02 5.47
N TYR A 61 -1.58 -3.89 4.70
CA TYR A 61 -2.64 -2.92 4.93
C TYR A 61 -3.85 -3.63 5.51
N TYR A 62 -3.91 -3.66 6.84
CA TYR A 62 -4.94 -4.35 7.61
C TYR A 62 -6.33 -3.74 7.39
N SER A 63 -7.37 -4.56 7.55
CA SER A 63 -8.78 -4.14 7.41
C SER A 63 -9.20 -3.04 8.39
N SER A 64 -8.49 -2.89 9.51
CA SER A 64 -8.62 -1.80 10.49
C SER A 64 -8.19 -0.43 9.95
N GLY A 65 -7.64 -0.35 8.74
CA GLY A 65 -7.11 0.89 8.18
C GLY A 65 -5.69 1.23 8.63
N THR A 66 -5.02 0.30 9.32
CA THR A 66 -3.64 0.43 9.80
C THR A 66 -2.67 -0.34 8.90
N TRP A 67 -1.37 -0.14 9.10
CA TRP A 67 -0.31 -0.83 8.36
C TRP A 67 0.75 -1.41 9.30
N GLY A 68 1.48 -2.42 8.84
CA GLY A 68 2.60 -3.02 9.55
C GLY A 68 3.02 -4.35 8.96
#